data_AF-W6JYQ5-F1
#
_entry.id   AF-W6JYQ5-F1
#
_cell.length_a   1.000
_cell.length_b   1.000
_cell.length_c   1.000
_cell.angle_alpha   90.00
_cell.angle_beta   90.00
_cell.angle_gamma   90.00
#
_symmetry.space_group_name_H-M   'P 1'
#
loop_
_entity.id
_entity.type
_entity.pdbx_description
1 polymer ?
#
loop_
_entity_poly.entity_id
_entity_poly.type
_entity_poly.pdbx_seq_one_letter_code
_entity_poly.pdbx_strand_id
1 'polypeptide(L)'
;MYAAMGASPERVSDAAWQANALRWLQVNLGNRDVHVAVADVNGSTVATAMGEVVERAPSPDNPTGRVGLLLNVATFPQYRMTGLGQACVDAVMEWFRESTDVTSVEVFATTGGRRRYEAHGFAEHALPSLRLAIDRTPVPADAD
;
A
#
# COMPACT_ATOMS: atom_id res chain seq x y z
N MET A 1 -3.50 -1.11 -10.61
CA MET A 1 -3.94 -0.56 -9.31
C MET A 1 -4.12 0.95 -9.39
N TYR A 2 -3.07 1.74 -9.63
CA TYR A 2 -3.17 3.22 -9.65
C TYR A 2 -4.22 3.78 -10.62
N ALA A 3 -4.39 3.19 -11.80
CA ALA A 3 -5.49 3.55 -12.71
C ALA A 3 -6.88 3.38 -12.06
N ALA A 4 -7.09 2.30 -11.28
CA ALA A 4 -8.32 2.09 -10.52
C ALA A 4 -8.46 3.04 -9.30
N MET A 5 -7.38 3.73 -8.93
CA MET A 5 -7.37 4.80 -7.94
C MET A 5 -7.47 6.20 -8.59
N GLY A 6 -7.71 6.27 -9.90
CA GLY A 6 -7.89 7.52 -10.65
C GLY A 6 -6.62 8.15 -11.20
N ALA A 7 -5.46 7.46 -11.18
CA ALA A 7 -4.26 7.96 -11.85
C ALA A 7 -4.42 7.85 -13.38
N SER A 8 -4.02 8.89 -14.11
CA SER A 8 -4.02 8.88 -15.58
C SER A 8 -2.92 7.96 -16.13
N PRO A 9 -3.03 7.48 -17.39
CA PRO A 9 -2.00 6.68 -18.03
C PRO A 9 -0.62 7.36 -18.02
N GLU A 10 -0.57 8.68 -18.27
CA GLU A 10 0.66 9.46 -18.32
C GLU A 10 1.38 9.41 -16.97
N ARG A 11 0.63 9.60 -15.86
CA ARG A 11 1.18 9.52 -14.50
C ARG A 11 1.67 8.13 -14.12
N VAL A 12 1.03 7.09 -14.63
CA VAL A 12 1.46 5.69 -14.41
C VAL A 12 2.68 5.34 -15.27
N SER A 13 2.88 6.02 -16.40
CA SER A 13 4.07 5.87 -17.23
C SER A 13 5.23 6.81 -16.87
N ASP A 14 5.06 7.68 -15.87
CA ASP A 14 6.08 8.66 -15.48
C ASP A 14 7.36 7.96 -15.01
N ALA A 15 8.47 8.20 -15.72
CA ALA A 15 9.75 7.55 -15.47
C ALA A 15 10.38 7.96 -14.13
N ALA A 16 10.18 9.21 -13.67
CA ALA A 16 10.73 9.67 -12.42
C ALA A 16 10.02 8.99 -11.24
N TRP A 17 8.70 8.84 -11.32
CA TRP A 17 7.94 8.05 -10.35
C TRP A 17 8.41 6.60 -10.30
N GLN A 18 8.55 5.93 -11.44
CA GLN A 18 9.01 4.53 -11.50
C GLN A 18 10.42 4.35 -10.93
N ALA A 19 11.35 5.24 -11.26
CA ALA A 19 12.70 5.22 -10.72
C ALA A 19 12.72 5.41 -9.19
N ASN A 20 11.87 6.30 -8.67
CA ASN A 20 11.73 6.51 -7.22
C ASN A 20 11.12 5.29 -6.53
N ALA A 21 10.09 4.66 -7.12
CA ALA A 21 9.49 3.44 -6.59
C ALA A 21 10.49 2.28 -6.55
N LEU A 22 11.28 2.10 -7.62
CA LEU A 22 12.34 1.08 -7.67
C LEU A 22 13.39 1.30 -6.57
N ARG A 23 13.88 2.54 -6.43
CA ARG A 23 14.86 2.89 -5.40
C ARG A 23 14.30 2.61 -4.00
N TRP A 24 13.07 3.03 -3.74
CA TRP A 24 12.43 2.79 -2.45
C TRP A 24 12.32 1.30 -2.14
N LEU A 25 11.90 0.48 -3.11
CA LEU A 25 11.80 -0.96 -2.94
C LEU A 25 13.17 -1.58 -2.65
N GLN A 26 14.20 -1.23 -3.43
CA GLN A 26 15.56 -1.75 -3.23
C GLN A 26 16.11 -1.47 -1.83
N VAL A 27 15.83 -0.30 -1.28
CA VAL A 27 16.25 0.07 0.09
C VAL A 27 15.45 -0.70 1.15
N ASN A 28 14.18 -1.02 0.91
CA ASN A 28 13.29 -1.55 1.93
C ASN A 28 13.08 -3.07 1.88
N LEU A 29 13.61 -3.80 0.90
CA LEU A 29 13.46 -5.27 0.82
C LEU A 29 14.03 -6.03 2.03
N GLY A 30 14.95 -5.42 2.80
CA GLY A 30 15.47 -5.96 4.06
C GLY A 30 14.99 -5.21 5.31
N ASN A 31 14.09 -4.23 5.15
CA ASN A 31 13.57 -3.45 6.27
C ASN A 31 12.56 -4.30 7.06
N ARG A 32 12.78 -4.44 8.36
CA ARG A 32 11.89 -5.18 9.26
C ARG A 32 10.47 -4.61 9.35
N ASP A 33 10.30 -3.34 9.00
CA ASP A 33 9.02 -2.63 9.01
C ASP A 33 8.33 -2.67 7.64
N VAL A 34 8.86 -3.40 6.65
CA VAL A 34 8.26 -3.57 5.32
C VAL A 34 8.19 -5.04 4.93
N HIS A 35 7.07 -5.47 4.36
CA HIS A 35 6.90 -6.82 3.83
C HIS A 35 6.21 -6.80 2.48
N VAL A 36 6.74 -7.54 1.52
CA VAL A 36 6.19 -7.63 0.16
C VAL A 36 5.89 -9.09 -0.14
N ALA A 37 4.60 -9.41 -0.28
CA ALA A 37 4.16 -10.71 -0.72
C ALA A 37 3.90 -10.68 -2.24
N VAL A 38 4.35 -11.72 -2.94
CA VAL A 38 4.12 -11.91 -4.38
C VAL A 38 3.59 -13.31 -4.66
N ALA A 39 2.67 -13.41 -5.61
CA ALA A 39 2.30 -14.68 -6.21
C ALA A 39 3.09 -14.86 -7.50
N ASP A 40 3.87 -15.94 -7.57
CA ASP A 40 4.62 -16.33 -8.75
C ASP A 40 3.89 -17.42 -9.53
N VAL A 41 3.79 -17.25 -10.85
CA VAL A 41 3.34 -18.29 -11.77
C VAL A 41 4.40 -18.42 -12.87
N ASN A 42 5.12 -19.53 -12.86
CA ASN A 42 6.16 -19.87 -13.83
C ASN A 42 7.29 -18.80 -13.93
N GLY A 43 7.75 -18.28 -12.79
CA GLY A 43 8.81 -17.28 -12.71
C GLY A 43 8.36 -15.85 -13.00
N SER A 44 7.05 -15.61 -13.11
CA SER A 44 6.47 -14.28 -13.27
C SER A 44 5.63 -13.90 -12.06
N THR A 45 5.89 -12.73 -11.49
CA THR A 45 5.03 -12.15 -10.46
C THR A 45 3.70 -11.71 -11.07
N VAL A 46 2.58 -12.27 -10.60
CA VAL A 46 1.24 -12.02 -11.16
C VAL A 46 0.26 -11.34 -10.22
N ALA A 47 0.56 -11.38 -8.92
CA ALA A 47 -0.16 -10.66 -7.88
C ALA A 47 0.81 -10.22 -6.78
N THR A 48 0.43 -9.18 -6.04
CA THR A 48 1.21 -8.67 -4.91
C THR A 48 0.32 -7.97 -3.89
N ALA A 49 0.82 -7.91 -2.65
CA ALA A 49 0.38 -7.01 -1.59
C ALA A 49 1.62 -6.57 -0.80
N MET A 50 1.56 -5.38 -0.20
CA MET A 50 2.65 -4.84 0.61
C MET A 50 2.13 -4.40 1.97
N GLY A 51 2.85 -4.75 3.03
CA GLY A 51 2.68 -4.23 4.37
C GLY A 51 3.79 -3.24 4.71
N GLU A 52 3.44 -2.14 5.37
CA GLU A 52 4.39 -1.18 5.93
C GLU A 52 3.97 -0.84 7.36
N VAL A 53 4.91 -0.83 8.31
CA VAL A 53 4.70 -0.26 9.64
C VAL A 53 5.15 1.19 9.62
N VAL A 54 4.25 2.11 9.93
CA VAL A 54 4.52 3.54 10.00
C VAL A 54 4.39 4.05 11.42
N GLU A 55 5.21 5.05 11.76
CA GLU A 55 5.14 5.74 13.04
C GLU A 55 4.32 7.03 12.91
N ARG A 56 3.36 7.20 13.80
CA ARG A 56 2.55 8.40 13.99
C ARG A 56 2.73 8.90 15.42
N ALA A 57 2.23 10.11 15.68
CA ALA A 57 2.10 10.57 17.06
C ALA A 57 1.24 9.56 17.87
N PRO A 58 1.70 9.12 19.05
CA PRO A 58 0.90 8.29 19.93
C PRO A 58 -0.46 8.93 20.27
N SER A 59 -1.46 8.09 20.48
CA SER A 59 -2.78 8.49 20.94
C SER A 59 -3.28 7.56 22.06
N PRO A 60 -4.35 7.90 22.79
CA PRO A 60 -4.95 6.99 23.75
C PRO A 60 -5.35 5.63 23.14
N ASP A 61 -5.81 5.63 21.88
CA ASP A 61 -6.22 4.41 21.17
C ASP A 61 -5.03 3.67 20.50
N ASN A 62 -3.88 4.34 20.34
CA ASN A 62 -2.64 3.73 19.89
C ASN A 62 -1.40 4.33 20.61
N PRO A 63 -1.08 3.83 21.81
CA PRO A 63 0.00 4.38 22.63
C PRO A 63 1.41 4.23 22.06
N THR A 64 1.63 3.28 21.14
CA THR A 64 2.94 3.10 20.47
C THR A 64 3.11 4.06 19.31
N GLY A 65 2.01 4.57 18.75
CA GLY A 65 2.00 5.33 17.50
C GLY A 65 2.26 4.49 16.25
N ARG A 66 2.52 3.18 16.38
CA ARG A 66 2.85 2.29 15.25
C ARG A 66 1.57 1.76 14.61
N VAL A 67 1.45 1.91 13.30
CA VAL A 67 0.25 1.53 12.51
C VAL A 67 0.68 0.73 11.29
N GLY A 68 -0.01 -0.37 11.01
CA GLY A 68 0.19 -1.12 9.77
C GLY A 68 -0.55 -0.48 8.60
N LEU A 69 0.07 -0.43 7.43
CA LEU A 69 -0.57 -0.03 6.18
C LEU A 69 -0.53 -1.20 5.19
N LEU A 70 -1.70 -1.62 4.72
CA LEU A 70 -1.82 -2.55 3.59
C LEU A 70 -1.92 -1.74 2.29
N LEU A 71 -0.92 -1.89 1.44
CA LEU A 71 -0.68 -1.07 0.26
C LEU A 71 -0.38 -1.95 -0.95
N ASN A 72 -0.33 -1.33 -2.12
CA ASN A 72 0.15 -1.95 -3.36
C ASN A 72 -0.53 -3.28 -3.75
N VAL A 73 -1.78 -3.49 -3.34
CA VAL A 73 -2.54 -4.70 -3.68
C VAL A 73 -2.91 -4.68 -5.16
N ALA A 74 -2.30 -5.59 -5.93
CA ALA A 74 -2.46 -5.66 -7.37
C ALA A 74 -2.53 -7.12 -7.85
N THR A 75 -3.33 -7.35 -8.89
CA THR A 75 -3.39 -8.63 -9.59
C THR A 75 -3.61 -8.36 -11.07
N PHE A 76 -2.78 -8.96 -11.93
CA PHE A 76 -2.96 -8.85 -13.37
C PHE A 76 -4.35 -9.35 -13.79
N PRO A 77 -5.03 -8.71 -14.75
CA PRO A 77 -6.43 -9.04 -15.10
C PRO A 77 -6.69 -10.52 -15.36
N GLN A 78 -5.80 -11.19 -16.08
CA GLN A 78 -5.91 -12.61 -16.44
C GLN A 78 -5.75 -13.58 -15.27
N TYR A 79 -5.26 -13.10 -14.12
CA TYR A 79 -5.09 -13.88 -12.88
C TYR A 79 -6.09 -13.48 -11.79
N ARG A 80 -7.08 -12.64 -12.09
CA ARG A 80 -8.12 -12.28 -11.11
C ARG A 80 -9.07 -13.44 -10.87
N MET A 81 -9.74 -13.43 -9.71
CA MET A 81 -10.68 -14.48 -9.28
C MET A 81 -10.07 -15.89 -9.14
N THR A 82 -8.74 -15.98 -9.07
CA THR A 82 -7.99 -17.24 -8.84
C THR A 82 -7.59 -17.45 -7.38
N GLY A 83 -7.82 -16.48 -6.51
CA GLY A 83 -7.35 -16.49 -5.11
C GLY A 83 -5.92 -15.98 -4.92
N LEU A 84 -5.11 -15.81 -5.97
CA LEU A 84 -3.69 -15.41 -5.83
C LEU A 84 -3.51 -14.05 -5.14
N GLY A 85 -4.30 -13.04 -5.51
CA GLY A 85 -4.25 -11.75 -4.84
C GLY A 85 -4.76 -11.80 -3.39
N GLN A 86 -5.63 -12.75 -3.06
CA GLN A 86 -6.08 -12.97 -1.68
C GLN A 86 -4.93 -13.56 -0.86
N ALA A 87 -4.25 -14.58 -1.38
CA ALA A 87 -3.09 -15.19 -0.74
C ALA A 87 -1.97 -14.18 -0.43
N CYS A 88 -1.72 -13.21 -1.32
CA CYS A 88 -0.76 -12.13 -1.02
C CYS A 88 -1.21 -11.26 0.16
N VAL A 89 -2.51 -10.93 0.24
CA VAL A 89 -3.05 -10.16 1.38
C VAL A 89 -2.96 -10.98 2.66
N ASP A 90 -3.31 -12.26 2.60
CA ASP A 90 -3.25 -13.18 3.74
C ASP A 90 -1.83 -13.24 4.32
N ALA A 91 -0.82 -13.39 3.47
CA ALA A 91 0.58 -13.40 3.86
C ALA A 91 1.02 -12.09 4.53
N VAL A 92 0.60 -10.93 4.02
CA VAL A 92 0.89 -9.63 4.66
C VAL A 92 0.19 -9.50 6.01
N MET A 93 -1.06 -9.96 6.13
CA MET A 93 -1.80 -9.91 7.38
C MET A 93 -1.23 -10.88 8.43
N GLU A 94 -0.74 -12.04 8.01
CA GLU A 94 0.01 -12.97 8.86
C GLU A 94 1.31 -12.32 9.36
N TRP A 95 2.08 -11.69 8.46
CA TRP A 95 3.28 -10.95 8.84
C TRP A 95 3.00 -9.84 9.87
N PHE A 96 1.94 -9.03 9.69
CA PHE A 96 1.57 -8.03 10.69
C PHE A 96 1.32 -8.65 12.07
N ARG A 97 0.62 -9.80 12.13
CA ARG A 97 0.29 -10.48 13.39
C ARG A 97 1.50 -11.13 14.07
N GLU A 98 2.41 -11.69 13.29
CA GLU A 98 3.51 -12.52 13.83
C GLU A 98 4.82 -11.77 14.02
N SER A 99 5.07 -10.75 13.19
CA SER A 99 6.39 -10.12 13.08
C SER A 99 6.43 -8.66 13.50
N THR A 100 5.28 -8.09 13.88
CA THR A 100 5.16 -6.67 14.25
C THR A 100 4.38 -6.49 15.55
N ASP A 101 4.42 -5.27 16.09
CA ASP A 101 3.71 -4.84 17.29
C ASP A 101 2.50 -3.94 16.99
N VAL A 102 2.12 -3.80 15.70
CA VAL A 102 0.99 -2.95 15.33
C VAL A 102 -0.32 -3.55 15.83
N THR A 103 -1.18 -2.69 16.36
CA THR A 103 -2.51 -3.09 16.88
C THR A 103 -3.63 -2.80 15.90
N SER A 104 -3.35 -2.07 14.82
CA SER A 104 -4.29 -1.74 13.76
C SER A 104 -3.61 -1.72 12.40
N VAL A 105 -4.38 -2.04 11.36
CA VAL A 105 -3.96 -1.99 9.96
C VAL A 105 -4.97 -1.16 9.16
N GLU A 106 -4.48 -0.23 8.36
CA GLU A 106 -5.30 0.61 7.47
C GLU A 106 -5.13 0.20 6.01
N VAL A 107 -6.20 0.34 5.23
CA VAL A 107 -6.19 0.14 3.77
C VAL A 107 -7.06 1.17 3.09
N PHE A 108 -6.59 1.72 1.97
CA PHE A 108 -7.39 2.61 1.12
C PHE A 108 -8.00 1.80 -0.02
N ALA A 109 -9.15 1.20 0.26
CA ALA A 109 -9.82 0.31 -0.67
C ALA A 109 -10.38 1.05 -1.89
N THR A 110 -10.17 0.49 -3.09
CA THR A 110 -10.96 0.87 -4.27
C THR A 110 -12.36 0.27 -4.15
N THR A 111 -13.36 0.86 -4.83
CA THR A 111 -14.75 0.36 -4.80
C THR A 111 -14.85 -1.14 -5.12
N GLY A 112 -14.09 -1.61 -6.12
CA GLY A 112 -14.06 -3.03 -6.49
C GLY A 112 -13.25 -3.94 -5.55
N GLY A 113 -12.45 -3.38 -4.65
CA GLY A 113 -11.61 -4.11 -3.69
C GLY A 113 -12.22 -4.30 -2.31
N ARG A 114 -13.23 -3.49 -1.93
CA ARG A 114 -13.75 -3.41 -0.55
C ARG A 114 -14.12 -4.77 0.06
N ARG A 115 -14.92 -5.57 -0.66
CA ARG A 115 -15.41 -6.88 -0.21
C ARG A 115 -14.29 -7.84 0.20
N ARG A 116 -13.09 -7.70 -0.40
CA ARG A 116 -11.93 -8.50 -0.05
C ARG A 116 -11.45 -8.25 1.38
N TYR A 117 -11.42 -6.99 1.78
CA TYR A 117 -10.86 -6.58 3.06
C TYR A 117 -11.83 -6.88 4.20
N GLU A 118 -13.15 -6.83 3.96
CA GLU A 118 -14.17 -7.22 4.95
C GLU A 118 -13.96 -8.64 5.49
N ALA A 119 -13.49 -9.58 4.64
CA ALA A 119 -13.18 -10.95 5.07
C ALA A 119 -12.04 -11.04 6.10
N HIS A 120 -11.21 -10.01 6.19
CA HIS A 120 -10.13 -9.85 7.18
C HIS A 120 -10.52 -8.99 8.37
N GLY A 121 -11.81 -8.65 8.51
CA GLY A 121 -12.30 -7.79 9.58
C GLY A 121 -12.01 -6.31 9.38
N PHE A 122 -11.53 -5.88 8.19
CA PHE A 122 -11.48 -4.45 7.88
C PHE A 122 -12.90 -3.91 7.84
N ALA A 123 -13.09 -2.80 8.55
CA ALA A 123 -14.33 -2.03 8.55
C ALA A 123 -14.03 -0.58 8.18
N GLU A 124 -15.07 0.13 7.73
CA GLU A 124 -14.95 1.57 7.51
C GLU A 124 -14.65 2.27 8.83
N HIS A 125 -13.66 3.17 8.80
CA HIS A 125 -13.37 4.01 9.94
C HIS A 125 -14.54 5.00 10.17
N ALA A 126 -14.93 5.21 11.42
CA ALA A 126 -16.08 6.05 11.76
C ALA A 126 -15.92 7.52 11.33
N LEU A 127 -14.67 7.98 11.24
CA LEU A 127 -14.31 9.32 10.78
C LEU A 127 -13.78 9.27 9.35
N PRO A 128 -14.24 10.17 8.46
CA PRO A 128 -13.75 10.23 7.10
C PRO A 128 -12.29 10.70 7.04
N SER A 129 -11.53 10.12 6.10
CA SER A 129 -10.19 10.62 5.74
C SER A 129 -10.32 11.74 4.72
N LEU A 130 -9.78 12.92 5.04
CA LEU A 130 -9.73 14.07 4.13
C LEU A 130 -8.31 14.26 3.58
N ARG A 131 -8.18 14.67 2.32
CA ARG A 131 -6.89 14.94 1.67
C ARG A 131 -6.93 16.26 0.91
N LEU A 132 -5.95 17.12 1.17
CA LEU A 132 -5.69 18.35 0.42
C LEU A 132 -4.39 18.18 -0.37
N ALA A 133 -4.41 18.47 -1.67
CA ALA A 133 -3.19 18.60 -2.46
C ALA A 133 -2.58 19.99 -2.22
N ILE A 134 -1.33 20.03 -1.77
CA ILE A 134 -0.57 21.27 -1.63
C ILE A 134 0.25 21.44 -2.90
N ASP A 135 0.03 22.54 -3.63
CA ASP A 135 0.86 22.89 -4.76
C ASP A 135 2.28 23.21 -4.29
N ARG A 136 3.26 22.56 -4.92
CA ARG A 136 4.69 22.72 -4.65
C ARG A 136 5.43 23.21 -5.87
N THR A 137 4.74 23.82 -6.83
CA THR A 137 5.37 24.54 -7.94
C THR A 137 6.51 25.39 -7.37
N PRO A 138 7.77 25.07 -7.70
CA PRO A 138 8.89 25.83 -7.17
C PRO A 138 8.67 27.28 -7.56
N VAL A 139 8.74 28.19 -6.58
CA VAL A 139 8.86 29.62 -6.91
C VAL A 139 10.11 29.71 -7.81
N PRO A 140 10.01 30.25 -9.03
CA PRO A 140 11.19 30.52 -9.83
C PRO A 140 12.20 31.24 -8.93
N ALA A 141 13.45 30.78 -8.91
CA ALA A 141 14.49 31.57 -8.30
C ALA A 141 14.58 32.85 -9.14
N ASP A 142 13.86 33.89 -8.73
CA ASP A 142 13.88 35.16 -9.42
C ASP A 142 15.31 35.68 -9.42
N ALA A 143 15.81 35.84 -10.64
CA ALA A 143 16.59 36.96 -11.11
C ALA A 143 17.00 37.97 -10.02
N ASP A 144 18.23 37.80 -9.54
CA ASP A 144 19.09 38.93 -9.15
C ASP A 144 19.91 39.38 -10.38
#